data_AF-A0A800A2D3-F1
#
_entry.id   AF-A0A800A2D3-F1
#
_cell.length_a   1.000
_cell.length_b   1.000
_cell.length_c   1.000
_cell.angle_alpha   90.00
_cell.angle_beta   90.00
_cell.angle_gamma   90.00
#
_symmetry.space_group_name_H-M   'P 1'
#
loop_
_entity.id
_entity.type
_entity.pdbx_description
1 polymer ?
#
loop_
_entity_poly.entity_id
_entity_poly.type
_entity_poly.pdbx_seq_one_letter_code
_entity_poly.pdbx_strand_id
1 'polypeptide(L)'
;MSIVSLLILLGIFILPAVSHELGVTRVWQITLLLMSPLFIFGGEAIAQGIARLIKRLQGGCASFQSRHNRLAFLRYPVLVILIPYFVFNSGVVFELTRSQTTHFIDVPYSIALSGYRVDVNTVFVAPDVAGAVWLSARGRDDYPIYADMHGRLAFHWGDDKGFRGTAERRLRMPPFPAQVEDMMLPCYIYFRSWNTSSRMLTFPTGYATRKSIGFDNIPGLTRLVDCGDRIYTNGGAWVLSLR
;
A
#
# COMPACT_ATOMS: atom_id res chain seq x y z
N MET A 1 -24.67 -4.64 34.21
CA MET A 1 -23.86 -4.10 33.10
C MET A 1 -23.30 -2.77 33.60
N SER A 2 -21.98 -2.66 33.78
CA SER A 2 -21.36 -1.42 34.27
C SER A 2 -21.38 -0.37 33.16
N ILE A 3 -21.58 0.91 33.50
CA ILE A 3 -21.48 2.06 32.57
C ILE A 3 -20.15 2.00 31.79
N VAL A 4 -19.08 1.52 32.43
CA VAL A 4 -17.76 1.32 31.84
C VAL A 4 -17.82 0.36 30.64
N SER A 5 -18.55 -0.76 30.75
CA SER A 5 -18.69 -1.73 29.67
C SER A 5 -19.46 -1.16 28.47
N LEU A 6 -20.46 -0.32 28.73
CA LEU A 6 -21.23 0.37 27.68
C LEU A 6 -20.34 1.37 26.92
N LEU A 7 -19.52 2.15 27.64
CA LEU A 7 -18.60 3.13 27.05
C LEU A 7 -17.51 2.44 26.21
N ILE A 8 -16.97 1.31 26.68
CA ILE A 8 -16.00 0.51 25.91
C ILE A 8 -16.65 -0.01 24.62
N LEU A 9 -17.89 -0.53 24.70
CA LEU A 9 -18.61 -1.03 23.53
C LEU A 9 -18.89 0.08 22.52
N LEU A 10 -19.29 1.27 22.98
CA LEU A 10 -19.51 2.43 22.13
C LEU A 10 -18.20 2.89 21.47
N GLY A 11 -17.11 2.96 22.24
CA GLY A 11 -15.79 3.31 21.73
C GLY A 11 -15.31 2.35 20.63
N ILE A 12 -15.59 1.06 20.77
CA ILE A 12 -15.28 0.02 19.80
C ILE A 12 -15.94 0.23 18.42
N PHE A 13 -17.16 0.79 18.37
CA PHE A 13 -17.84 1.09 17.10
C PHE A 13 -17.39 2.43 16.51
N ILE A 14 -17.07 3.41 17.37
CA ILE A 14 -16.66 4.75 16.93
C ILE A 14 -15.20 4.76 16.45
N LEU A 15 -14.30 4.04 17.12
CA LEU A 15 -12.87 4.03 16.82
C LEU A 15 -12.55 3.63 15.36
N PRO A 16 -13.11 2.55 14.80
CA PRO A 16 -12.88 2.19 13.41
C PRO A 16 -13.34 3.28 12.43
N ALA A 17 -14.51 3.86 12.66
CA ALA A 17 -15.08 4.91 11.80
C ALA A 17 -14.20 6.18 11.84
N VAL A 18 -13.83 6.64 13.03
CA VAL A 18 -12.95 7.82 13.19
C VAL A 18 -11.54 7.54 12.66
N SER A 19 -11.02 6.33 12.84
CA SER A 19 -9.70 5.92 12.34
C SER A 19 -9.64 5.91 10.81
N HIS A 20 -10.74 5.60 10.13
CA HIS A 20 -10.84 5.66 8.68
C HIS A 20 -10.80 7.11 8.19
N GLU A 21 -11.59 8.00 8.80
CA GLU A 21 -11.60 9.44 8.48
C GLU A 21 -10.25 10.12 8.73
N LEU A 22 -9.50 9.66 9.75
CA LEU A 22 -8.16 10.18 10.04
C LEU A 22 -7.05 9.58 9.13
N GLY A 23 -7.40 8.68 8.21
CA GLY A 23 -6.43 8.01 7.33
C GLY A 23 -5.48 7.05 8.06
N VAL A 24 -5.76 6.73 9.33
CA VAL A 24 -4.93 5.83 10.15
C VAL A 24 -5.36 4.38 9.93
N THR A 25 -5.16 3.89 8.71
CA THR A 25 -5.60 2.56 8.27
C THR A 25 -5.07 1.41 9.15
N ARG A 26 -3.90 1.60 9.78
CA ARG A 26 -3.31 0.61 10.71
C ARG A 26 -4.09 0.49 12.02
N VAL A 27 -4.62 1.59 12.56
CA VAL A 27 -5.43 1.56 13.80
C VAL A 27 -6.77 0.89 13.55
N TRP A 28 -7.36 1.11 12.37
CA TRP A 28 -8.55 0.38 11.93
C TRP A 28 -8.31 -1.14 11.86
N GLN A 29 -7.19 -1.58 11.26
CA GLN A 29 -6.82 -3.01 11.19
C GLN A 29 -6.58 -3.62 12.58
N ILE A 30 -5.85 -2.92 13.46
CA ILE A 30 -5.61 -3.39 14.84
C ILE A 30 -6.93 -3.49 15.61
N THR A 31 -7.83 -2.52 15.44
CA THR A 31 -9.13 -2.52 16.11
C THR A 31 -9.98 -3.68 15.63
N LEU A 32 -10.04 -3.95 14.31
CA LEU A 32 -10.74 -5.13 13.79
C LEU A 32 -10.14 -6.45 14.28
N LEU A 33 -8.82 -6.54 14.35
CA LEU A 33 -8.12 -7.72 14.88
C LEU A 33 -8.48 -7.97 16.36
N LEU A 34 -8.54 -6.92 17.17
CA LEU A 34 -8.95 -7.01 18.58
C LEU A 34 -10.46 -7.27 18.73
N MET A 35 -11.28 -6.78 17.81
CA MET A 35 -12.73 -6.95 17.86
C MET A 35 -13.21 -8.31 17.41
N SER A 36 -12.50 -8.95 16.48
CA SER A 36 -12.86 -10.27 15.97
C SER A 36 -13.06 -11.32 17.09
N PRO A 37 -12.12 -11.52 18.04
CA PRO A 37 -12.33 -12.43 19.17
C PRO A 37 -13.51 -12.04 20.06
N LEU A 38 -13.68 -10.74 20.34
CA LEU A 38 -14.78 -10.25 21.18
C LEU A 38 -16.14 -10.47 20.52
N PHE A 39 -16.21 -10.37 19.20
CA PHE A 39 -17.42 -10.64 18.43
C PHE A 39 -17.81 -12.12 18.51
N ILE A 40 -16.81 -13.02 18.49
CA ILE A 40 -17.03 -14.47 18.66
C ILE A 40 -17.58 -14.77 20.06
N PHE A 41 -16.96 -14.24 21.12
CA PHE A 41 -17.43 -14.44 22.49
C PHE A 41 -18.81 -13.79 22.74
N GLY A 42 -19.04 -12.60 22.17
CA GLY A 42 -20.34 -11.92 22.21
C GLY A 42 -21.43 -12.73 21.52
N GLY A 43 -21.14 -13.30 20.34
CA GLY A 43 -22.04 -14.18 19.61
C GLY A 43 -22.39 -15.45 20.39
N GLU A 44 -21.40 -16.07 21.05
CA GLU A 44 -21.65 -17.21 21.94
C GLU A 44 -22.59 -16.84 23.10
N ALA A 45 -22.35 -15.71 23.77
CA ALA A 45 -23.17 -15.26 24.88
C ALA A 45 -24.63 -14.99 24.45
N ILE A 46 -24.83 -14.36 23.29
CA ILE A 46 -26.16 -14.11 22.72
C ILE A 46 -26.85 -15.44 22.40
N ALA A 47 -26.15 -16.38 21.74
CA ALA A 47 -26.71 -17.68 21.40
C ALA A 47 -27.13 -18.48 22.65
N GLN A 48 -26.31 -18.45 23.71
CA GLN A 48 -26.66 -19.05 25.00
C GLN A 48 -27.88 -18.38 25.64
N GLY A 49 -27.97 -17.04 25.55
CA GLY A 49 -29.11 -16.26 26.04
C GLY A 49 -30.42 -16.63 25.33
N ILE A 50 -30.41 -16.66 24.00
CA ILE A 50 -31.56 -17.06 23.17
C ILE A 50 -31.99 -18.49 23.50
N ALA A 51 -31.03 -19.43 23.61
CA ALA A 51 -31.35 -20.81 23.96
C ALA A 51 -32.02 -20.94 25.34
N ARG A 52 -31.65 -20.11 26.32
CA ARG A 52 -32.31 -20.07 27.63
C ARG A 52 -33.71 -19.48 27.54
N LEU A 53 -33.89 -18.44 26.72
CA LEU A 53 -35.19 -17.80 26.52
C LEU A 53 -36.18 -18.77 25.85
N ILE A 54 -35.77 -19.45 24.79
CA ILE A 54 -36.57 -20.47 24.10
C ILE A 54 -36.95 -21.60 25.08
N LYS A 55 -36.02 -22.08 25.90
CA LYS A 55 -36.31 -23.10 26.93
C LYS A 55 -37.34 -22.64 27.96
N ARG A 56 -37.32 -21.36 28.35
CA ARG A 56 -38.32 -20.79 29.26
C ARG A 56 -39.70 -20.71 28.60
N LEU A 57 -39.75 -20.38 27.32
CA LEU A 57 -40.98 -20.30 26.53
C LEU A 57 -41.57 -21.69 26.22
N GLN A 58 -40.73 -22.71 26.04
CA GLN A 58 -41.15 -24.07 25.67
C GLN A 58 -41.56 -24.97 26.85
N GLY A 59 -41.73 -24.44 28.07
CA GLY A 59 -42.40 -25.18 29.14
C GLY A 59 -41.76 -26.53 29.51
N GLY A 60 -40.49 -26.52 29.94
CA GLY A 60 -40.03 -27.45 30.99
C GLY A 60 -39.64 -28.90 30.65
N CYS A 61 -39.66 -29.40 29.41
CA CYS A 61 -39.37 -30.82 29.16
C CYS A 61 -38.29 -31.08 28.10
N ALA A 62 -37.00 -30.86 28.43
CA ALA A 62 -35.86 -31.55 27.80
C ALA A 62 -34.53 -31.21 28.49
N SER A 63 -34.08 -32.12 29.36
CA SER A 63 -32.74 -32.20 29.93
C SER A 63 -31.73 -32.68 28.87
N PHE A 64 -31.41 -31.84 27.88
CA PHE A 64 -30.36 -32.20 26.92
C PHE A 64 -28.96 -31.94 27.49
N GLN A 65 -28.44 -32.98 28.12
CA GLN A 65 -27.06 -33.18 28.55
C GLN A 65 -26.16 -33.36 27.31
N SER A 66 -25.78 -32.26 26.67
CA SER A 66 -24.69 -32.27 25.69
C SER A 66 -23.93 -30.95 25.75
N ARG A 67 -23.06 -30.86 26.77
CA ARG A 67 -22.17 -29.73 27.01
C ARG A 67 -20.90 -29.79 26.15
N HIS A 68 -20.58 -30.96 25.58
CA HIS A 68 -19.34 -31.21 24.84
C HIS A 68 -19.46 -31.01 23.32
N ASN A 69 -20.61 -31.28 22.69
CA ASN A 69 -20.79 -31.10 21.24
C ASN A 69 -21.08 -29.65 20.80
N ARG A 70 -21.38 -28.73 21.73
CA ARG A 70 -21.71 -27.33 21.38
C ARG A 70 -20.50 -26.51 20.92
N LEU A 71 -19.31 -26.82 21.45
CA LEU A 71 -18.06 -26.18 21.02
C LEU A 71 -17.67 -26.57 19.59
N ALA A 72 -17.95 -27.81 19.18
CA ALA A 72 -17.72 -28.25 17.80
C ALA A 72 -18.64 -27.51 16.80
N PHE A 73 -19.89 -27.24 17.20
CA PHE A 73 -20.84 -26.52 16.35
C PHE A 73 -20.48 -25.04 16.16
N LEU A 74 -19.90 -24.39 17.17
CA LEU A 74 -19.43 -23.00 17.08
C LEU A 74 -18.14 -22.83 16.26
N ARG A 75 -17.34 -23.90 16.07
CA ARG A 75 -16.10 -23.82 15.25
C ARG A 75 -16.38 -23.52 13.78
N TYR A 76 -17.42 -24.12 13.22
CA TYR A 76 -17.77 -23.94 11.80
C TYR A 76 -18.14 -22.50 11.44
N PRO A 77 -19.07 -21.81 12.11
CA PRO A 77 -19.39 -20.42 11.79
C PRO A 77 -18.20 -19.48 12.03
N VAL A 78 -17.39 -19.75 13.06
CA VAL A 78 -16.15 -18.99 13.29
C VAL A 78 -15.20 -19.15 12.11
N LEU A 79 -14.96 -20.38 11.62
CA LEU A 79 -14.12 -20.63 10.44
C LEU A 79 -14.70 -19.99 9.17
N VAL A 80 -16.02 -20.04 8.97
CA VAL A 80 -16.70 -19.42 7.83
C VAL A 80 -16.51 -17.90 7.81
N ILE A 81 -16.35 -17.25 8.97
CA ILE A 81 -16.07 -15.81 9.06
C ILE A 81 -14.56 -15.53 8.97
N LEU A 82 -13.73 -16.31 9.67
CA LEU A 82 -12.29 -16.09 9.74
C LEU A 82 -11.58 -16.37 8.43
N ILE A 83 -12.01 -17.37 7.65
CA ILE A 83 -11.36 -17.72 6.39
C ILE A 83 -11.48 -16.59 5.37
N PRO A 84 -12.67 -16.07 5.02
CA PRO A 84 -12.78 -14.90 4.16
C PRO A 84 -12.03 -13.70 4.72
N TYR A 85 -12.19 -13.41 6.02
CA TYR A 85 -11.48 -12.30 6.66
C TYR A 85 -9.96 -12.42 6.49
N PHE A 86 -9.40 -13.60 6.72
CA PHE A 86 -7.98 -13.86 6.53
C PHE A 86 -7.56 -13.74 5.07
N VAL A 87 -8.33 -14.30 4.13
CA VAL A 87 -8.07 -14.25 2.69
C VAL A 87 -8.05 -12.80 2.17
N PHE A 88 -8.97 -11.95 2.63
CA PHE A 88 -9.01 -10.54 2.26
C PHE A 88 -7.92 -9.70 2.95
N ASN A 89 -7.58 -9.98 4.22
CA ASN A 89 -6.57 -9.19 4.95
C ASN A 89 -5.12 -9.60 4.65
N SER A 90 -4.88 -10.85 4.24
CA SER A 90 -3.53 -11.36 3.94
C SER A 90 -2.99 -10.90 2.58
N GLY A 91 -3.83 -10.32 1.72
CA GLY A 91 -3.46 -9.97 0.35
C GLY A 91 -3.44 -11.14 -0.63
N VAL A 92 -3.90 -12.34 -0.22
CA VAL A 92 -3.99 -13.53 -1.09
C VAL A 92 -4.85 -13.26 -2.32
N VAL A 93 -5.98 -12.57 -2.16
CA VAL A 93 -6.86 -12.20 -3.28
C VAL A 93 -6.10 -11.35 -4.30
N PHE A 94 -5.28 -10.40 -3.85
CA PHE A 94 -4.50 -9.53 -4.73
C PHE A 94 -3.45 -10.33 -5.52
N GLU A 95 -2.76 -11.26 -4.87
CA GLU A 95 -1.76 -12.11 -5.54
C GLU A 95 -2.41 -13.03 -6.58
N LEU A 96 -3.52 -13.70 -6.22
CA LEU A 96 -4.23 -14.62 -7.11
C LEU A 96 -4.87 -13.92 -8.30
N THR A 97 -5.47 -12.74 -8.08
CA THR A 97 -6.08 -11.94 -9.15
C THR A 97 -5.04 -11.24 -10.03
N ARG A 98 -3.79 -11.14 -9.57
CA ARG A 98 -2.72 -10.37 -10.22
C ARG A 98 -3.16 -8.94 -10.56
N SER A 99 -4.04 -8.36 -9.73
CA SER A 99 -4.55 -7.01 -9.96
C SER A 99 -3.39 -6.01 -10.01
N GLN A 100 -3.35 -5.19 -11.06
CA GLN A 100 -2.36 -4.12 -11.20
C GLN A 100 -2.98 -2.74 -10.96
N THR A 101 -4.27 -2.69 -10.65
CA THR A 101 -5.02 -1.46 -10.59
C THR A 101 -4.75 -0.73 -9.27
N THR A 102 -3.87 0.27 -9.31
CA THR A 102 -3.52 1.14 -8.17
C THR A 102 -4.26 2.48 -8.21
N HIS A 103 -5.16 2.62 -9.18
CA HIS A 103 -5.81 3.86 -9.58
C HIS A 103 -6.89 4.38 -8.66
N PHE A 104 -7.60 3.47 -8.02
CA PHE A 104 -8.77 3.76 -7.19
C PHE A 104 -8.65 2.97 -5.90
N ILE A 105 -8.93 3.63 -4.78
CA ILE A 105 -8.98 3.03 -3.45
C ILE A 105 -10.38 2.46 -3.29
N ASP A 106 -10.65 1.29 -3.85
CA ASP A 106 -11.99 0.68 -3.76
C ASP A 106 -12.06 -0.45 -2.73
N VAL A 107 -10.94 -0.73 -2.03
CA VAL A 107 -10.83 -1.82 -1.04
C VAL A 107 -9.80 -1.44 0.04
N PRO A 108 -10.01 -1.77 1.34
CA PRO A 108 -9.00 -1.56 2.37
C PRO A 108 -7.68 -2.18 1.93
N TYR A 109 -6.63 -1.35 1.85
CA TYR A 109 -5.30 -1.71 1.34
C TYR A 109 -4.75 -2.95 2.05
N SER A 110 -4.92 -4.14 1.44
CA SER A 110 -3.97 -5.21 1.66
C SER A 110 -2.73 -4.85 0.85
N ILE A 111 -1.64 -4.51 1.50
CA ILE A 111 -0.36 -4.35 0.82
C ILE A 111 -0.07 -5.68 0.13
N ALA A 112 0.00 -5.66 -1.19
CA ALA A 112 0.35 -6.84 -1.97
C ALA A 112 1.65 -7.43 -1.44
N LEU A 113 1.67 -8.75 -1.18
CA LEU A 113 2.92 -9.46 -0.91
C LEU A 113 3.93 -9.24 -2.03
N SER A 114 3.45 -9.12 -3.27
CA SER A 114 4.24 -8.72 -4.43
C SER A 114 4.29 -7.19 -4.66
N GLY A 115 4.48 -6.38 -3.61
CA GLY A 115 4.52 -4.92 -3.73
C GLY A 115 5.55 -4.40 -4.75
N TYR A 116 6.60 -5.19 -5.03
CA TYR A 116 7.60 -4.91 -6.07
C TYR A 116 7.04 -4.94 -7.51
N ARG A 117 5.95 -5.66 -7.78
CA ARG A 117 5.33 -5.74 -9.12
C ARG A 117 4.60 -4.46 -9.50
N VAL A 118 4.03 -3.78 -8.50
CA VAL A 118 3.14 -2.62 -8.65
C VAL A 118 3.74 -1.33 -8.09
N ASP A 119 5.02 -1.37 -7.68
CA ASP A 119 5.78 -0.23 -7.16
C ASP A 119 5.08 0.52 -6.01
N VAL A 120 4.37 -0.22 -5.14
CA VAL A 120 3.54 0.38 -4.07
C VAL A 120 4.39 0.73 -2.83
N ASN A 121 5.46 -0.02 -2.58
CA ASN A 121 6.21 0.07 -1.32
C ASN A 121 7.53 0.85 -1.40
N THR A 122 7.81 1.55 -2.50
CA THR A 122 9.09 2.30 -2.68
C THR A 122 10.30 1.41 -2.34
N VAL A 123 10.38 0.22 -2.90
CA VAL A 123 11.51 -0.68 -2.61
C VAL A 123 12.67 -0.28 -3.52
N PHE A 124 13.74 0.27 -2.96
CA PHE A 124 14.96 0.54 -3.71
C PHE A 124 15.94 -0.62 -3.60
N VAL A 125 16.59 -0.90 -4.72
CA VAL A 125 17.76 -1.78 -4.77
C VAL A 125 19.04 -0.94 -4.78
N ALA A 126 20.18 -1.55 -4.45
CA ALA A 126 21.46 -0.84 -4.41
C ALA A 126 21.80 -0.04 -5.70
N PRO A 127 21.50 -0.56 -6.92
CA PRO A 127 21.64 0.22 -8.15
C PRO A 127 20.84 1.54 -8.17
N ASP A 128 19.66 1.59 -7.57
CA ASP A 128 18.84 2.81 -7.54
C ASP A 128 19.52 3.89 -6.70
N VAL A 129 19.96 3.54 -5.50
CA VAL A 129 20.65 4.50 -4.63
C VAL A 129 21.97 4.93 -5.26
N ALA A 130 22.74 4.02 -5.85
CA ALA A 130 23.99 4.34 -6.52
C ALA A 130 23.81 5.28 -7.72
N GLY A 131 22.76 5.08 -8.53
CA GLY A 131 22.44 5.97 -9.65
C GLY A 131 22.01 7.36 -9.21
N ALA A 132 21.16 7.43 -8.19
CA ALA A 132 20.76 8.70 -7.58
C ALA A 132 21.97 9.45 -6.99
N VAL A 133 22.84 8.77 -6.24
CA VAL A 133 24.08 9.33 -5.67
C VAL A 133 25.03 9.82 -6.77
N TRP A 134 25.22 9.02 -7.82
CA TRP A 134 26.07 9.39 -8.96
C TRP A 134 25.56 10.65 -9.66
N LEU A 135 24.26 10.69 -10.00
CA LEU A 135 23.65 11.87 -10.62
C LEU A 135 23.71 13.07 -9.69
N SER A 136 23.62 12.82 -8.39
CA SER A 136 23.70 13.88 -7.40
C SER A 136 25.11 14.48 -7.28
N ALA A 137 26.16 13.68 -7.51
CA ALA A 137 27.55 14.12 -7.44
C ALA A 137 28.11 14.65 -8.76
N ARG A 138 27.61 14.18 -9.91
CA ARG A 138 28.15 14.50 -11.25
C ARG A 138 27.21 15.30 -12.13
N GLY A 139 25.91 15.26 -11.85
CA GLY A 139 24.91 16.03 -12.58
C GLY A 139 25.13 17.51 -12.39
N ARG A 140 25.05 18.26 -13.50
CA ARG A 140 25.11 19.71 -13.47
C ARG A 140 23.95 20.28 -12.66
N ASP A 141 24.26 21.30 -11.87
CA ASP A 141 23.30 21.93 -10.95
C ASP A 141 22.20 22.73 -11.67
N ASP A 142 22.48 23.24 -12.87
CA ASP A 142 21.55 24.04 -13.68
C ASP A 142 20.52 23.21 -14.45
N TYR A 143 20.65 21.88 -14.50
CA TYR A 143 19.79 21.03 -15.32
C TYR A 143 18.70 20.38 -14.47
N PRO A 144 17.40 20.47 -14.83
CA PRO A 144 16.34 19.80 -14.11
C PRO A 144 16.48 18.28 -14.20
N ILE A 145 16.07 17.60 -13.14
CA ILE A 145 16.07 16.13 -13.06
C ILE A 145 14.62 15.65 -13.07
N TYR A 146 14.22 15.00 -14.16
CA TYR A 146 12.94 14.33 -14.27
C TYR A 146 13.06 12.90 -13.74
N ALA A 147 12.19 12.56 -12.79
CA ALA A 147 12.07 11.22 -12.23
C ALA A 147 10.61 10.96 -11.87
N ASP A 148 10.22 9.69 -11.81
CA ASP A 148 8.90 9.31 -11.32
C ASP A 148 8.76 9.57 -9.80
N MET A 149 7.55 9.38 -9.27
CA MET A 149 7.23 9.67 -7.86
C MET A 149 8.23 9.04 -6.89
N HIS A 150 8.57 7.77 -7.10
CA HIS A 150 9.46 7.02 -6.22
C HIS A 150 10.94 7.27 -6.54
N GLY A 151 11.29 7.52 -7.80
CA GLY A 151 12.62 7.91 -8.24
C GLY A 151 13.11 9.16 -7.52
N ARG A 152 12.23 10.14 -7.31
CA ARG A 152 12.52 11.34 -6.50
C ARG A 152 12.90 11.02 -5.05
N LEU A 153 12.31 9.98 -4.46
CA LEU A 153 12.61 9.55 -3.10
C LEU A 153 13.97 8.85 -2.99
N ALA A 154 14.53 8.29 -4.07
CA ALA A 154 15.86 7.69 -4.07
C ALA A 154 16.96 8.73 -3.74
N PHE A 155 16.71 10.00 -4.08
CA PHE A 155 17.56 11.13 -3.72
C PHE A 155 17.45 11.53 -2.23
N HIS A 156 16.56 10.92 -1.44
CA HIS A 156 16.43 11.17 0.00
C HIS A 156 17.21 10.19 0.86
N TRP A 157 17.36 8.93 0.44
CA TRP A 157 18.04 7.90 1.24
C TRP A 157 19.55 7.87 1.10
N GLY A 158 20.12 8.67 0.20
CA GLY A 158 21.56 8.73 0.00
C GLY A 158 22.35 9.41 1.12
N ASP A 159 21.74 9.81 2.25
CA ASP A 159 22.45 10.70 3.16
C ASP A 159 22.11 10.67 4.66
N ASP A 160 23.10 10.26 5.46
CA ASP A 160 23.25 10.63 6.86
C ASP A 160 24.46 11.59 7.10
N LYS A 161 25.33 11.90 6.10
CA LYS A 161 26.62 12.57 6.37
C LYS A 161 27.24 13.51 5.32
N GLY A 162 26.70 13.72 4.12
CA GLY A 162 27.46 14.30 3.00
C GLY A 162 26.69 15.08 1.93
N PHE A 163 25.37 15.10 1.94
CA PHE A 163 24.56 15.81 0.94
C PHE A 163 24.07 17.16 1.47
N ARG A 164 25.02 18.08 1.70
CA ARG A 164 24.74 19.50 2.02
C ARG A 164 24.02 20.30 0.91
N GLY A 165 23.54 19.65 -0.16
CA GLY A 165 22.80 20.29 -1.28
C GLY A 165 21.30 19.94 -1.37
N THR A 166 20.72 19.28 -0.38
CA THR A 166 19.48 18.47 -0.53
C THR A 166 18.14 19.20 -0.50
N ALA A 167 18.05 20.46 -0.09
CA ALA A 167 16.80 21.22 -0.22
C ALA A 167 16.66 21.82 -1.63
N GLU A 168 17.73 22.42 -2.15
CA GLU A 168 17.69 23.11 -3.45
C GLU A 168 17.53 22.15 -4.63
N ARG A 169 18.18 20.97 -4.61
CA ARG A 169 17.98 19.99 -5.69
C ARG A 169 16.57 19.43 -5.74
N ARG A 170 15.83 19.34 -4.61
CA ARG A 170 14.41 18.95 -4.63
C ARG A 170 13.53 19.96 -5.37
N LEU A 171 13.85 21.25 -5.24
CA LEU A 171 13.17 22.31 -6.00
C LEU A 171 13.42 22.19 -7.51
N ARG A 172 14.49 21.47 -7.91
CA ARG A 172 14.91 21.25 -9.31
C ARG A 172 14.42 19.93 -9.89
N MET A 173 13.50 19.24 -9.21
CA MET A 173 12.83 18.05 -9.74
C MET A 173 11.38 18.40 -10.10
N PRO A 174 11.14 19.03 -11.26
CA PRO A 174 9.79 19.29 -11.74
C PRO A 174 9.02 17.97 -11.88
N PRO A 175 7.67 18.02 -11.83
CA PRO A 175 6.87 16.85 -12.17
C PRO A 175 7.23 16.38 -13.58
N PHE A 176 7.26 15.07 -13.79
CA PHE A 176 7.43 14.50 -15.11
C PHE A 176 6.27 14.96 -16.01
N PRO A 177 6.53 15.58 -17.17
CA PRO A 177 5.47 16.09 -18.02
C PRO A 177 4.69 14.96 -18.70
N ALA A 178 3.49 15.26 -19.19
CA ALA A 178 2.68 14.29 -19.92
C ALA A 178 3.29 13.91 -21.28
N GLN A 179 4.13 14.79 -21.85
CA GLN A 179 4.81 14.62 -23.13
C GLN A 179 6.29 14.98 -22.96
N VAL A 180 7.19 14.29 -23.67
CA VAL A 180 8.63 14.54 -23.54
C VAL A 180 9.02 15.91 -24.09
N GLU A 181 8.28 16.41 -25.07
CA GLU A 181 8.49 17.71 -25.72
C GLU A 181 8.30 18.89 -24.75
N ASP A 182 7.55 18.70 -23.66
CA ASP A 182 7.35 19.72 -22.62
C ASP A 182 8.50 19.77 -21.58
N MET A 183 9.52 18.92 -21.72
CA MET A 183 10.68 18.94 -20.83
C MET A 183 11.56 20.16 -21.10
N MET A 184 12.03 20.78 -20.02
CA MET A 184 12.97 21.90 -20.09
C MET A 184 14.36 21.38 -20.45
N LEU A 185 14.84 21.67 -21.66
CA LEU A 185 16.18 21.30 -22.11
C LEU A 185 17.21 22.38 -21.72
N PRO A 186 18.47 21.98 -21.41
CA PRO A 186 18.95 20.60 -21.25
C PRO A 186 18.51 19.98 -19.90
N CYS A 187 18.28 18.67 -19.86
CA CYS A 187 17.83 17.99 -18.64
C CYS A 187 18.44 16.59 -18.44
N TYR A 188 18.22 16.05 -17.24
CA TYR A 188 18.46 14.65 -16.93
C TYR A 188 17.15 13.91 -16.70
N ILE A 189 17.10 12.66 -17.14
CA ILE A 189 16.03 11.73 -16.77
C ILE A 189 16.63 10.58 -15.98
N TYR A 190 16.09 10.36 -14.79
CA TYR A 190 16.51 9.30 -13.89
C TYR A 190 15.47 8.17 -13.86
N PHE A 191 15.91 6.97 -14.22
CA PHE A 191 15.12 5.75 -14.14
C PHE A 191 15.70 4.80 -13.09
N ARG A 192 14.86 4.32 -12.17
CA ARG A 192 15.21 3.23 -11.25
C ARG A 192 15.22 1.89 -11.99
N SER A 193 15.78 0.89 -11.34
CA SER A 193 15.76 -0.51 -11.78
C SER A 193 14.35 -1.03 -12.03
N TRP A 194 13.36 -0.59 -11.23
CA TRP A 194 11.96 -0.93 -11.49
C TRP A 194 11.47 -0.31 -12.80
N ASN A 195 11.78 0.97 -13.07
CA ASN A 195 11.34 1.64 -14.29
C ASN A 195 11.93 1.00 -15.54
N THR A 196 13.21 0.64 -15.50
CA THR A 196 13.92 0.05 -16.64
C THR A 196 13.46 -1.39 -16.92
N SER A 197 13.21 -2.18 -15.87
CA SER A 197 12.70 -3.56 -16.01
C SER A 197 11.22 -3.65 -16.37
N SER A 198 10.39 -2.77 -15.81
CA SER A 198 8.94 -2.78 -16.04
C SER A 198 8.50 -1.93 -17.23
N ARG A 199 9.40 -1.06 -17.74
CA ARG A 199 9.11 -0.01 -18.73
C ARG A 199 7.91 0.85 -18.35
N MET A 200 7.80 1.20 -17.07
CA MET A 200 6.74 2.05 -16.54
C MET A 200 7.29 3.16 -15.63
N LEU A 201 6.56 4.27 -15.55
CA LEU A 201 6.77 5.36 -14.60
C LEU A 201 5.57 5.45 -13.64
N THR A 202 5.83 5.69 -12.35
CA THR A 202 4.77 5.82 -11.33
C THR A 202 4.51 7.29 -10.96
N PHE A 203 3.26 7.75 -11.07
CA PHE A 203 2.82 9.12 -10.77
C PHE A 203 1.80 9.15 -9.64
N PRO A 204 1.76 10.19 -8.79
CA PRO A 204 0.69 10.35 -7.82
C PRO A 204 -0.62 10.74 -8.54
N THR A 205 -1.74 10.15 -8.14
CA THR A 205 -3.08 10.55 -8.62
C THR A 205 -3.93 11.19 -7.53
N GLY A 206 -3.47 11.17 -6.29
CA GLY A 206 -4.21 11.62 -5.11
C GLY A 206 -3.56 11.12 -3.82
N TYR A 207 -4.27 11.25 -2.70
CA TYR A 207 -3.76 10.79 -1.41
C TYR A 207 -3.57 9.26 -1.43
N ALA A 208 -2.32 8.83 -1.29
CA ALA A 208 -1.89 7.42 -1.36
C ALA A 208 -2.20 6.66 -2.67
N THR A 209 -2.87 7.29 -3.65
CA THR A 209 -3.15 6.71 -4.97
C THR A 209 -2.06 7.02 -5.96
N ARG A 210 -1.83 6.08 -6.88
CA ARG A 210 -0.78 6.20 -7.88
C ARG A 210 -1.20 5.58 -9.21
N LYS A 211 -0.60 6.11 -10.29
CA LYS A 211 -0.70 5.64 -11.67
C LYS A 211 0.63 5.07 -12.11
N SER A 212 0.68 3.83 -12.56
CA SER A 212 1.83 3.40 -13.38
C SER A 212 1.47 3.57 -14.86
N ILE A 213 2.27 4.33 -15.60
CA ILE A 213 2.11 4.57 -17.05
C ILE A 213 3.29 3.90 -17.75
N GLY A 214 3.00 3.01 -18.70
CA GLY A 214 4.00 2.42 -19.59
C GLY A 214 4.69 3.47 -20.45
N PHE A 215 5.97 3.24 -20.80
CA PHE A 215 6.74 4.18 -21.62
C PHE A 215 6.07 4.47 -22.96
N ASP A 216 5.41 3.48 -23.55
CA ASP A 216 4.72 3.61 -24.84
C ASP A 216 3.47 4.51 -24.76
N ASN A 217 2.96 4.79 -23.56
CA ASN A 217 1.83 5.68 -23.35
C ASN A 217 2.26 7.14 -23.09
N ILE A 218 3.56 7.42 -23.02
CA ILE A 218 4.10 8.78 -22.89
C ILE A 218 4.72 9.15 -24.24
N PRO A 219 4.09 10.06 -25.02
CA PRO A 219 4.60 10.46 -26.32
C PRO A 219 6.08 10.85 -26.28
N GLY A 220 6.86 10.30 -27.20
CA GLY A 220 8.30 10.54 -27.32
C GLY A 220 9.19 9.73 -26.38
N LEU A 221 8.67 9.17 -25.27
CA LEU A 221 9.50 8.56 -24.23
C LEU A 221 10.20 7.27 -24.68
N THR A 222 9.51 6.37 -25.38
CA THR A 222 10.14 5.14 -25.89
C THR A 222 11.30 5.45 -26.84
N ARG A 223 11.09 6.37 -27.80
CA ARG A 223 12.15 6.84 -28.70
C ARG A 223 13.31 7.47 -27.93
N LEU A 224 13.00 8.27 -26.91
CA LEU A 224 13.99 8.90 -26.07
C LEU A 224 14.82 7.88 -25.28
N VAL A 225 14.20 6.85 -24.72
CA VAL A 225 14.90 5.80 -23.95
C VAL A 225 15.80 4.96 -24.85
N ASP A 226 15.37 4.71 -26.09
CA ASP A 226 16.09 3.87 -27.04
C ASP A 226 17.22 4.63 -27.75
N CYS A 227 17.06 5.92 -28.03
CA CYS A 227 18.04 6.73 -28.78
C CYS A 227 18.79 7.76 -27.92
N GLY A 228 18.34 8.03 -26.70
CA GLY A 228 18.91 9.06 -25.83
C GLY A 228 20.29 8.70 -25.29
N ASP A 229 21.10 9.73 -25.00
CA ASP A 229 22.46 9.56 -24.50
C ASP A 229 22.44 9.05 -23.04
N ARG A 230 22.80 7.77 -22.87
CA ARG A 230 22.90 7.10 -21.57
C ARG A 230 24.24 7.43 -20.93
N ILE A 231 24.26 8.49 -20.12
CA ILE A 231 25.46 8.93 -19.43
C ILE A 231 25.81 8.09 -18.19
N TYR A 232 24.87 7.27 -17.71
CA TYR A 232 25.09 6.32 -16.61
C TYR A 232 24.20 5.10 -16.70
N THR A 233 24.79 3.93 -16.43
CA THR A 233 24.09 2.67 -16.23
C THR A 233 24.88 1.80 -15.24
N ASN A 234 24.18 1.13 -14.33
CA ASN A 234 24.80 0.24 -13.34
C ASN A 234 24.09 -1.13 -13.24
N GLY A 235 23.52 -1.59 -14.37
CA GLY A 235 22.81 -2.86 -14.44
C GLY A 235 21.35 -2.81 -13.95
N GLY A 236 20.90 -1.67 -13.42
CA GLY A 236 19.50 -1.46 -13.04
C GLY A 236 19.03 -0.04 -13.31
N ALA A 237 19.65 0.94 -12.65
CA ALA A 237 19.28 2.35 -12.79
C ALA A 237 19.98 2.99 -13.99
N TRP A 238 19.25 3.84 -14.72
CA TRP A 238 19.75 4.58 -15.88
C TRP A 238 19.63 6.08 -15.66
N VAL A 239 20.60 6.83 -16.19
CA VAL A 239 20.51 8.29 -16.34
C VAL A 239 20.66 8.65 -17.81
N LEU A 240 19.66 9.33 -18.36
CA LEU A 240 19.72 9.94 -19.68
C LEU A 240 20.07 11.42 -19.57
N SER A 241 20.88 11.93 -20.50
CA SER A 241 21.07 13.36 -20.71
C SER A 241 20.39 13.78 -22.01
N LEU A 242 19.59 14.84 -21.93
CA LEU A 242 19.03 15.50 -23.10
C LEU A 242 19.67 16.87 -23.22
N ARG A 243 20.04 17.24 -24.44
CA ARG A 243 20.71 18.50 -24.77
C ARG A 243 19.90 19.27 -25.80
#